data_AF-A0A381ZRH1-F1
#
_entry.id   AF-A0A381ZRH1-F1
#
_cell.length_a   1.000
_cell.length_b   1.000
_cell.length_c   1.000
_cell.angle_alpha   90.00
_cell.angle_beta   90.00
_cell.angle_gamma   90.00
#
_symmetry.space_group_name_H-M   'P 1'
#
loop_
_entity.id
_entity.type
_entity.pdbx_description
1 polymer ?
#
loop_
_entity_poly.entity_id
_entity_poly.type
_entity_poly.pdbx_seq_one_letter_code
_entity_poly.pdbx_strand_id
1 'polypeptide(L)'
;MKFKIRSLLLTTIMLLIGMHFQSNVFAHSDHDKDANVIKIADIVIGIQHYASAEDQQHLQAIVDSDASTVHEKVIATAIMNIQHQASVGDKQKLQEIIDSTTPTSTVNALATIVHSFSHGISASDKRKLQTIKFKG
;
A
#
# COMPACT_ATOMS: atom_id res chain seq x y z
N MET A 1 -40.50 -42.14 -4.31
CA MET A 1 -40.13 -40.73 -4.06
C MET A 1 -39.15 -40.63 -2.88
N LYS A 2 -37.84 -40.88 -3.10
CA LYS A 2 -36.81 -40.88 -2.04
C LYS A 2 -35.48 -40.25 -2.48
N PHE A 3 -35.51 -39.33 -3.44
CA PHE A 3 -34.30 -38.74 -4.03
C PHE A 3 -34.04 -37.27 -3.68
N LYS A 4 -34.87 -36.61 -2.87
CA LYS A 4 -34.85 -35.13 -2.80
C LYS A 4 -34.29 -34.49 -1.52
N ILE A 5 -33.97 -35.24 -0.48
CA ILE A 5 -33.56 -34.63 0.81
C ILE A 5 -32.05 -34.65 1.01
N ARG A 6 -31.35 -35.71 0.58
CA ARG A 6 -29.89 -35.84 0.74
C ARG A 6 -29.10 -34.91 -0.18
N SER A 7 -29.56 -34.70 -1.41
CA SER A 7 -28.90 -33.78 -2.36
C SER A 7 -29.08 -32.31 -1.96
N LEU A 8 -30.15 -31.99 -1.22
CA LEU A 8 -30.43 -30.62 -0.75
C LEU A 8 -29.53 -30.25 0.43
N LEU A 9 -29.22 -31.20 1.31
CA LEU A 9 -28.32 -30.98 2.45
C LEU A 9 -26.86 -30.80 2.04
N LEU A 10 -26.40 -31.51 0.99
CA LEU A 10 -25.03 -31.36 0.45
C LEU A 10 -24.81 -30.04 -0.28
N THR A 11 -25.80 -29.53 -1.01
CA THR A 11 -25.68 -28.23 -1.70
C THR A 11 -25.74 -27.04 -0.73
N THR A 12 -26.42 -27.19 0.41
CA THR A 12 -26.52 -26.09 1.41
C THR A 12 -25.23 -25.92 2.22
N ILE A 13 -24.46 -27.00 2.45
CA ILE A 13 -23.15 -26.92 3.11
C ILE A 13 -22.09 -26.30 2.20
N MET A 14 -22.19 -26.49 0.88
CA MET A 14 -21.25 -25.91 -0.08
C MET A 14 -21.50 -24.40 -0.31
N LEU A 15 -22.70 -23.89 0.04
CA LEU A 15 -23.03 -22.46 -0.04
C LEU A 15 -22.51 -21.66 1.18
N LEU A 16 -22.18 -22.32 2.29
CA LEU A 16 -21.76 -21.67 3.54
C LEU A 16 -20.24 -21.49 3.70
N ILE A 17 -19.43 -22.04 2.78
CA ILE A 17 -17.97 -21.84 2.75
C ILE A 17 -17.58 -20.69 1.80
N GLY A 18 -18.51 -20.19 0.99
CA GLY A 18 -18.29 -19.09 0.04
C GLY A 18 -18.31 -17.68 0.66
N MET A 19 -18.59 -17.56 1.96
CA MET A 19 -18.38 -16.29 2.67
C MET A 19 -16.93 -16.22 3.13
N HIS A 20 -16.02 -16.00 2.17
CA HIS A 20 -14.84 -15.22 2.48
C HIS A 20 -15.35 -13.92 3.07
N PHE A 21 -15.30 -13.83 4.40
CA PHE A 21 -15.54 -12.61 5.15
C PHE A 21 -14.45 -11.62 4.72
N GLN A 22 -14.70 -10.89 3.65
CA GLN A 22 -13.99 -9.67 3.30
C GLN A 22 -14.41 -8.59 4.27
N SER A 23 -14.06 -8.74 5.55
CA SER A 23 -14.18 -7.64 6.51
C SER A 23 -12.87 -6.84 6.52
N ASN A 24 -12.54 -6.22 5.39
CA ASN A 24 -11.81 -4.95 5.36
C ASN A 24 -12.78 -3.82 4.98
N VAL A 25 -14.02 -3.93 5.46
CA VAL A 25 -14.94 -2.80 5.46
C VAL A 25 -14.39 -1.84 6.51
N PHE A 26 -14.02 -0.64 6.05
CA PHE A 26 -13.38 0.48 6.76
C PHE A 26 -11.84 0.54 6.74
N ALA A 27 -11.27 0.75 5.56
CA ALA A 27 -10.10 1.62 5.39
C ALA A 27 -10.27 2.46 4.11
N HIS A 28 -11.40 3.14 3.99
CA HIS A 28 -11.54 4.33 3.14
C HIS A 28 -11.47 5.60 4.00
N SER A 29 -10.88 5.50 5.20
CA SER A 29 -10.73 6.59 6.16
C SER A 29 -9.63 7.53 5.68
N ASP A 30 -9.98 8.52 4.88
CA ASP A 30 -9.25 9.79 4.74
C ASP A 30 -7.71 9.65 4.84
N HIS A 31 -7.10 8.81 3.98
CA HIS A 31 -5.65 8.52 4.07
C HIS A 31 -4.78 9.77 3.86
N ASP A 32 -5.36 10.89 3.43
CA ASP A 32 -4.72 12.20 3.39
C ASP A 32 -4.22 12.65 4.78
N LYS A 33 -4.75 12.05 5.87
CA LYS A 33 -4.32 12.25 7.27
C LYS A 33 -3.76 11.00 7.93
N ASP A 34 -3.47 9.96 7.15
CA ASP A 34 -2.89 8.73 7.69
C ASP A 34 -1.42 9.00 8.09
N ALA A 35 -1.10 8.77 9.36
CA ALA A 35 0.22 9.00 9.91
C ALA A 35 1.31 8.19 9.18
N ASN A 36 0.99 6.99 8.69
CA ASN A 36 1.92 6.17 7.91
C ASN A 36 2.21 6.82 6.56
N VAL A 37 1.16 7.29 5.87
CA VAL A 37 1.27 7.98 4.57
C VAL A 37 2.11 9.25 4.70
N ILE A 38 1.89 10.04 5.76
CA ILE A 38 2.68 11.25 6.05
C ILE A 38 4.14 10.89 6.35
N LYS A 39 4.39 9.87 7.17
CA LYS A 39 5.75 9.42 7.51
C LYS A 39 6.48 8.89 6.27
N ILE A 40 5.81 8.11 5.43
CA ILE A 40 6.35 7.64 4.15
C ILE A 40 6.71 8.83 3.25
N ALA A 41 5.81 9.81 3.12
CA ALA A 41 6.07 11.02 2.32
C ALA A 41 7.31 11.78 2.81
N ASP A 42 7.44 11.96 4.13
CA ASP A 42 8.58 12.64 4.76
C ASP A 42 9.90 11.91 4.50
N ILE A 43 9.90 10.58 4.63
CA ILE A 43 11.07 9.75 4.33
C ILE A 43 11.48 9.92 2.86
N VAL A 44 10.54 9.76 1.91
CA VAL A 44 10.84 9.85 0.47
C VAL A 44 11.41 11.22 0.09
N ILE A 45 11.02 12.30 0.76
CA ILE A 45 11.61 13.64 0.56
C ILE A 45 13.12 13.67 0.87
N GLY A 46 13.57 12.86 1.84
CA GLY A 46 14.96 12.80 2.28
C GLY A 46 15.85 11.83 1.51
N ILE A 47 15.28 10.93 0.69
CA ILE A 47 16.05 9.89 -0.01
C ILE A 47 16.74 10.46 -1.26
N GLN A 48 18.05 10.24 -1.35
CA GLN A 48 18.81 10.46 -2.59
C GLN A 48 19.26 9.16 -3.26
N HIS A 49 19.74 8.19 -2.48
CA HIS A 49 20.22 6.91 -2.99
C HIS A 49 19.52 5.72 -2.36
N TYR A 50 19.32 5.76 -1.04
CA TYR A 50 18.67 4.74 -0.24
C TYR A 50 18.17 5.40 1.06
N ALA A 51 17.23 4.77 1.75
CA ALA A 51 16.73 5.24 3.04
C ALA A 51 17.80 5.09 4.14
N SER A 52 17.88 6.06 5.05
CA SER A 52 18.80 6.00 6.20
C SER A 52 18.47 4.80 7.11
N ALA A 53 19.38 4.41 8.01
CA ALA A 53 19.10 3.30 8.94
C ALA A 53 17.88 3.57 9.84
N GLU A 54 17.70 4.82 10.28
CA GLU A 54 16.54 5.26 11.06
C GLU A 54 15.26 5.18 10.23
N ASP A 55 15.29 5.66 8.98
CA ASP A 55 14.14 5.58 8.09
C ASP A 55 13.78 4.13 7.75
N GLN A 56 14.77 3.25 7.57
CA GLN A 56 14.55 1.81 7.37
C GLN A 56 13.81 1.19 8.56
N GLN A 57 14.14 1.58 9.80
CA GLN A 57 13.43 1.10 11.00
C GLN A 57 11.97 1.58 11.02
N HIS A 58 11.72 2.83 10.66
CA HIS A 58 10.36 3.36 10.57
C HIS A 58 9.53 2.66 9.47
N LEU A 59 10.12 2.44 8.30
CA LEU A 59 9.47 1.71 7.20
C LEU A 59 9.18 0.26 7.60
N GLN A 60 10.11 -0.40 8.29
CA GLN A 60 9.90 -1.75 8.80
C GLN A 60 8.75 -1.80 9.81
N ALA A 61 8.64 -0.82 10.71
CA ALA A 61 7.52 -0.73 11.64
C ALA A 61 6.16 -0.59 10.91
N ILE A 62 6.11 0.12 9.79
CA ILE A 62 4.90 0.20 8.93
C ILE A 62 4.60 -1.17 8.31
N VAL A 63 5.61 -1.89 7.83
CA VAL A 63 5.46 -3.24 7.25
C VAL A 63 4.90 -4.23 8.28
N ASP A 64 5.44 -4.20 9.50
CA ASP A 64 5.10 -5.14 10.57
C ASP A 64 3.78 -4.84 11.28
N SER A 65 3.26 -3.62 11.16
CA SER A 65 2.04 -3.19 11.85
C SER A 65 0.78 -3.78 11.21
N ASP A 66 -0.09 -4.39 12.02
CA ASP A 66 -1.42 -4.86 11.61
C ASP A 66 -2.39 -3.71 11.29
N ALA A 67 -2.08 -2.49 11.76
CA ALA A 67 -2.87 -1.30 11.48
C ALA A 67 -2.58 -0.70 10.09
N SER A 68 -1.43 -1.04 9.47
CA SER A 68 -1.06 -0.50 8.17
C SER A 68 -1.81 -1.19 7.03
N THR A 69 -2.18 -0.42 6.01
CA THR A 69 -2.85 -0.98 4.83
C THR A 69 -1.89 -1.79 3.95
N VAL A 70 -2.43 -2.70 3.14
CA VAL A 70 -1.61 -3.48 2.19
C VAL A 70 -0.81 -2.57 1.25
N HIS A 71 -1.40 -1.47 0.80
CA HIS A 71 -0.70 -0.51 -0.07
C HIS A 71 0.45 0.21 0.64
N GLU A 72 0.26 0.65 1.90
CA GLU A 72 1.35 1.22 2.70
C GLU A 72 2.51 0.25 2.86
N LYS A 73 2.22 -1.02 3.16
CA LYS A 73 3.26 -2.06 3.32
C LYS A 73 4.06 -2.27 2.03
N VAL A 74 3.38 -2.30 0.88
CA VAL A 74 4.03 -2.43 -0.43
C VAL A 74 4.91 -1.21 -0.72
N ILE A 75 4.40 0.00 -0.51
CA ILE A 75 5.16 1.23 -0.75
C ILE A 75 6.37 1.31 0.19
N ALA A 76 6.19 1.00 1.48
CA ALA A 76 7.28 1.00 2.46
C ALA A 76 8.37 -0.01 2.09
N THR A 77 7.98 -1.23 1.73
CA THR A 77 8.92 -2.28 1.27
C THR A 77 9.71 -1.83 0.04
N ALA A 78 9.03 -1.22 -0.94
CA ALA A 78 9.70 -0.74 -2.14
C ALA A 78 10.75 0.33 -1.82
N ILE A 79 10.45 1.25 -0.89
CA ILE A 79 11.37 2.30 -0.45
C ILE A 79 12.59 1.70 0.26
N MET A 80 12.38 0.71 1.13
CA MET A 80 13.47 0.02 1.83
C MET A 80 14.45 -0.65 0.85
N ASN A 81 13.95 -1.14 -0.28
CA ASN A 81 14.72 -1.82 -1.32
C ASN A 81 15.37 -0.87 -2.35
N ILE A 82 15.14 0.45 -2.26
CA ILE A 82 15.73 1.40 -3.21
C ILE A 82 17.25 1.34 -3.11
N GLN A 83 17.88 1.06 -4.26
CA GLN A 83 19.30 1.26 -4.51
C GLN A 83 19.41 2.12 -5.76
N HIS A 84 19.40 3.43 -5.59
CA HIS A 84 19.25 4.46 -6.64
C HIS A 84 17.87 4.50 -7.33
N GLN A 85 17.18 3.37 -7.43
CA GLN A 85 15.85 3.23 -7.98
C GLN A 85 15.11 2.04 -7.33
N ALA A 86 13.79 1.99 -7.49
CA ALA A 86 13.00 0.82 -7.13
C ALA A 86 13.43 -0.40 -7.96
N SER A 87 13.44 -1.58 -7.33
CA SER A 87 13.74 -2.85 -8.00
C SER A 87 12.68 -3.18 -9.06
N VAL A 88 12.99 -4.10 -9.99
CA VAL A 88 12.02 -4.52 -11.02
C VAL A 88 10.74 -5.10 -10.38
N GLY A 89 10.90 -5.96 -9.38
CA GLY A 89 9.78 -6.57 -8.68
C GLY A 89 8.95 -5.55 -7.89
N ASP A 90 9.61 -4.57 -7.27
CA ASP A 90 8.91 -3.52 -6.55
C ASP A 90 8.19 -2.56 -7.50
N LYS A 91 8.78 -2.25 -8.66
CA LYS A 91 8.10 -1.47 -9.71
C LYS A 91 6.82 -2.14 -10.19
N GLN A 92 6.82 -3.46 -10.37
CA GLN A 92 5.62 -4.21 -10.74
C GLN A 92 4.52 -4.08 -9.69
N LYS A 93 4.84 -4.30 -8.40
CA LYS A 93 3.87 -4.15 -7.31
C LYS A 93 3.36 -2.72 -7.17
N LEU A 94 4.22 -1.72 -7.35
CA LEU A 94 3.82 -0.32 -7.34
C LEU A 94 2.90 -0.02 -8.54
N GLN A 95 3.17 -0.58 -9.71
CA GLN A 95 2.31 -0.43 -10.89
C GLN A 95 0.92 -1.02 -10.66
N GLU A 96 0.81 -2.17 -9.97
CA GLU A 96 -0.48 -2.75 -9.58
C GLU A 96 -1.31 -1.78 -8.69
N ILE A 97 -0.65 -1.04 -7.79
CA ILE A 97 -1.31 0.01 -7.00
C ILE A 97 -1.73 1.18 -7.90
N ILE A 98 -0.87 1.60 -8.81
CA ILE A 98 -1.11 2.73 -9.71
C ILE A 98 -2.31 2.47 -10.63
N ASP A 99 -2.44 1.25 -11.15
CA ASP A 99 -3.50 0.84 -12.07
C ASP A 99 -4.83 0.48 -11.36
N SER A 100 -4.80 0.34 -10.04
CA SER A 100 -5.97 0.02 -9.22
C SER A 100 -6.83 1.26 -8.94
N THR A 101 -8.14 1.09 -8.89
CA THR A 101 -9.10 2.12 -8.43
C THR A 101 -9.34 2.08 -6.92
N THR A 102 -8.66 1.18 -6.20
CA THR A 102 -8.82 0.96 -4.76
C THR A 102 -8.07 1.97 -3.88
N PRO A 103 -6.79 2.33 -4.14
CA PRO A 103 -6.09 3.29 -3.29
C PRO A 103 -6.68 4.70 -3.37
N THR A 104 -6.49 5.48 -2.30
CA THR A 104 -6.77 6.91 -2.35
C THR A 104 -5.83 7.62 -3.33
N SER A 105 -6.20 8.84 -3.75
CA SER A 105 -5.35 9.67 -4.62
C SER A 105 -3.97 9.92 -4.01
N THR A 106 -3.88 10.10 -2.68
CA THR A 106 -2.61 10.29 -1.97
C THR A 106 -1.74 9.04 -1.99
N VAL A 107 -2.31 7.86 -1.73
CA VAL A 107 -1.57 6.59 -1.81
C VAL A 107 -1.10 6.32 -3.24
N ASN A 108 -1.95 6.58 -4.23
CA ASN A 108 -1.60 6.44 -5.64
C ASN A 108 -0.47 7.41 -6.05
N ALA A 109 -0.51 8.66 -5.56
CA ALA A 109 0.55 9.63 -5.79
C ALA A 109 1.88 9.18 -5.17
N LEU A 110 1.88 8.65 -3.95
CA LEU A 110 3.08 8.07 -3.32
C LEU A 110 3.64 6.90 -4.13
N ALA A 111 2.79 5.95 -4.52
CA ALA A 111 3.20 4.81 -5.33
C ALA A 111 3.83 5.24 -6.66
N THR A 112 3.23 6.23 -7.33
CA THR A 112 3.75 6.81 -8.58
C THR A 112 5.14 7.42 -8.39
N ILE A 113 5.32 8.21 -7.33
CA ILE A 113 6.60 8.87 -7.05
C ILE A 113 7.70 7.84 -6.76
N VAL A 114 7.42 6.85 -5.90
CA VAL A 114 8.37 5.77 -5.58
C VAL A 114 8.68 4.91 -6.82
N HIS A 115 7.68 4.60 -7.65
CA HIS A 115 7.88 3.87 -8.90
C HIS A 115 8.84 4.58 -9.85
N SER A 116 8.72 5.91 -9.95
CA SER A 116 9.55 6.76 -10.79
C SER A 116 10.87 7.22 -10.15
N PHE A 117 11.13 6.85 -8.89
CA PHE A 117 12.33 7.29 -8.17
C PHE A 117 13.61 6.89 -8.92
N SER A 118 14.51 7.86 -9.10
CA SER A 118 15.80 7.67 -9.77
C SER A 118 16.80 8.71 -9.30
N HIS A 119 17.73 8.32 -8.43
CA HIS A 119 18.74 9.20 -7.84
C HIS A 119 18.15 10.45 -7.17
N GLY A 120 17.01 10.29 -6.49
CA GLY A 120 16.25 11.36 -5.86
C GLY A 120 14.89 11.59 -6.52
N ILE A 121 14.10 12.44 -5.89
CA ILE A 121 12.79 12.87 -6.40
C ILE A 121 12.90 14.16 -7.21
N SER A 122 12.02 14.31 -8.20
CA SER A 122 11.93 15.55 -8.96
C SER A 122 11.46 16.72 -8.06
N ALA A 123 11.76 17.96 -8.45
CA ALA A 123 11.27 19.14 -7.74
C ALA A 123 9.72 19.21 -7.71
N SER A 124 9.06 18.67 -8.74
CA SER A 124 7.60 18.60 -8.81
C SER A 124 7.05 17.60 -7.79
N ASP A 125 7.65 16.42 -7.73
CA ASP A 125 7.21 15.36 -6.81
C ASP A 125 7.52 15.73 -5.36
N LYS A 126 8.65 16.40 -5.10
CA LYS A 126 8.94 16.98 -3.79
C LYS A 126 7.83 17.91 -3.30
N ARG A 127 7.27 18.76 -4.16
CA ARG A 127 6.13 19.63 -3.78
C ARG A 127 4.85 18.85 -3.51
N LYS A 128 4.59 17.78 -4.26
CA LYS A 128 3.45 16.89 -3.99
C LYS A 128 3.60 16.21 -2.63
N LEU A 129 4.77 15.64 -2.34
CA LEU A 129 5.05 15.02 -1.04
C LEU A 129 4.95 16.01 0.12
N GLN A 130 5.44 17.23 -0.07
CA GLN A 130 5.28 18.30 0.92
C GLN A 130 3.80 18.61 1.16
N THR A 131 2.99 18.67 0.11
CA THR A 131 1.54 18.90 0.23
C THR A 131 0.87 17.76 1.02
N ILE A 132 1.26 16.51 0.78
CA ILE A 132 0.79 15.34 1.56
C ILE A 132 1.16 15.52 3.03
N LYS A 133 2.42 15.86 3.32
CA LYS A 133 2.90 16.11 4.69
C LYS A 133 2.14 17.23 5.41
N PHE A 134 1.71 18.28 4.70
CA PHE A 134 1.00 19.42 5.31
C PHE A 134 -0.52 19.25 5.44
N LYS A 135 -1.13 18.29 4.73
CA LYS A 135 -2.58 18.03 4.81
C LYS A 135 -2.98 17.11 5.96
N GLY A 136 -2.00 16.46 6.59
CA GLY A 136 -2.13 15.63 7.78
C GLY A 136 -2.54 16.37 9.04
#